data_AF-A0A8J7IBA6-F1
#
_entry.id   AF-A0A8J7IBA6-F1
#
_cell.length_a   1.000
_cell.length_b   1.000
_cell.length_c   1.000
_cell.angle_alpha   90.00
_cell.angle_beta   90.00
_cell.angle_gamma   90.00
#
_symmetry.space_group_name_H-M   'P 1'
#
loop_
_entity.id
_entity.type
_entity.pdbx_description
1 polymer ?
#
loop_
_entity_poly.entity_id
_entity_poly.type
_entity_poly.pdbx_seq_one_letter_code
_entity_poly.pdbx_strand_id
1 'polypeptide(L)'
;MFHVSRLDPRAETAPDPSLDGAFAPCLQEIFPGPHPASGTGFALAQLGACDRPLLWVQERTAIREGGRPFPHGSPFGCDIIHVAASNAKNALWAMEEGLRCKALSAVIGELWGEPAALDFTATRRLAVASEKHGVPAFLLRIGGAPNLSGARQRWRIGPAPSPPHRWNPAAPGTAAFSAELFRSRTRAPATWTLHHDGAANRLDLAPEAGDRALGESQAG
;
A
#
# COMPACT_ATOMS: atom_id res chain seq x y z
N MET A 1 4.21 -4.21 -34.38
CA MET A 1 4.72 -2.98 -34.99
C MET A 1 5.13 -2.06 -33.85
N PHE A 2 6.42 -1.75 -33.78
CA PHE A 2 7.14 -1.24 -32.62
C PHE A 2 6.80 0.23 -32.30
N HIS A 3 6.80 0.60 -31.02
CA HIS A 3 7.00 2.00 -30.63
C HIS A 3 8.30 2.09 -29.82
N VAL A 4 9.32 2.69 -30.44
CA VAL A 4 10.52 3.19 -29.79
C VAL A 4 10.24 4.65 -29.39
N SER A 5 10.59 5.02 -28.17
CA SER A 5 10.62 6.43 -27.74
C SER A 5 12.04 6.76 -27.27
N ARG A 6 12.54 7.88 -27.79
CA ARG A 6 13.91 8.39 -27.76
C ARG A 6 14.30 8.83 -26.34
N LEU A 7 15.42 8.33 -25.80
CA LEU A 7 16.04 8.83 -24.56
C LEU A 7 16.78 10.15 -24.85
N ASP A 8 16.50 11.18 -24.03
CA ASP A 8 17.22 12.46 -24.02
C ASP A 8 18.58 12.32 -23.30
N PRO A 9 19.73 12.80 -23.83
CA PRO A 9 21.06 12.54 -23.30
C PRO A 9 21.48 13.40 -22.09
N ARG A 10 20.55 14.00 -21.35
CA ARG A 10 20.85 14.75 -20.10
C ARG A 10 20.14 14.19 -18.87
N ALA A 11 20.14 12.87 -18.76
CA ALA A 11 19.62 12.13 -17.62
C ALA A 11 20.38 12.47 -16.32
N GLU A 12 19.87 13.45 -15.55
CA GLU A 12 19.76 13.24 -14.11
C GLU A 12 18.69 12.17 -13.93
N THR A 13 19.11 10.98 -13.49
CA THR A 13 18.29 9.78 -13.32
C THR A 13 16.96 10.11 -12.64
N ALA A 14 15.89 10.15 -13.44
CA ALA A 14 14.53 10.08 -12.92
C ALA A 14 14.43 8.81 -12.06
N PRO A 15 13.83 8.88 -10.87
CA PRO A 15 13.62 7.68 -10.06
C PRO A 15 12.83 6.67 -10.89
N ASP A 16 13.27 5.42 -10.85
CA ASP A 16 12.60 4.29 -11.50
C ASP A 16 11.11 4.32 -11.13
N PRO A 17 10.19 4.41 -12.12
CA PRO A 17 8.75 4.48 -11.86
C PRO A 17 8.19 3.17 -11.32
N SER A 18 8.96 2.08 -11.34
CA SER A 18 8.53 0.82 -10.77
C SER A 18 8.79 0.77 -9.25
N LEU A 19 7.90 0.13 -8.49
CA LEU A 19 8.27 -0.40 -7.17
C LEU A 19 9.11 -1.70 -7.33
N ASP A 20 9.89 -1.84 -8.42
CA ASP A 20 10.66 -3.04 -8.71
C ASP A 20 11.87 -3.07 -7.79
N GLY A 21 11.63 -3.69 -6.66
CA GLY A 21 12.52 -3.80 -5.53
C GLY A 21 11.66 -4.27 -4.38
N ALA A 22 11.43 -5.59 -4.31
CA ALA A 22 10.73 -6.20 -3.20
C ALA A 22 11.30 -5.60 -1.91
N PHE A 23 10.49 -4.82 -1.18
CA PHE A 23 10.97 -4.19 0.04
C PHE A 23 11.45 -5.30 0.96
N ALA A 24 12.64 -5.11 1.53
CA ALA A 24 13.09 -5.97 2.62
C ALA A 24 11.94 -6.09 3.64
N PRO A 25 11.63 -7.30 4.15
CA PRO A 25 10.53 -7.49 5.07
C PRO A 25 10.53 -6.46 6.19
N CYS A 26 9.52 -5.60 6.20
CA CYS A 26 9.39 -4.54 7.16
C CYS A 26 7.92 -4.21 7.42
N LEU A 27 7.68 -3.44 8.49
CA LEU A 27 6.38 -2.85 8.75
C LEU A 27 6.16 -1.64 7.85
N GLN A 28 5.08 -1.71 7.06
CA GLN A 28 4.52 -0.59 6.32
C GLN A 28 3.19 -0.17 6.95
N GLU A 29 3.04 1.12 7.23
CA GLU A 29 1.74 1.72 7.60
C GLU A 29 1.06 2.31 6.38
N ILE A 30 -0.22 2.00 6.22
CA ILE A 30 -1.04 2.47 5.10
C ILE A 30 -2.23 3.21 5.70
N PHE A 31 -2.36 4.49 5.35
CA PHE A 31 -3.48 5.34 5.73
C PHE A 31 -4.39 5.46 4.51
N PRO A 32 -5.41 4.60 4.37
CA PRO A 32 -6.36 4.74 3.29
C PRO A 32 -7.22 5.99 3.49
N GLY A 33 -7.62 6.60 2.39
CA GLY A 33 -8.64 7.63 2.35
C GLY A 33 -10.02 7.08 2.74
N PRO A 34 -11.11 7.77 2.38
CA PRO A 34 -12.46 7.44 2.85
C PRO A 34 -12.94 6.03 2.48
N HIS A 35 -12.30 5.36 1.52
CA HIS A 35 -12.59 3.99 1.14
C HIS A 35 -11.41 3.06 1.47
N PRO A 36 -11.54 2.13 2.43
CA PRO A 36 -10.42 1.30 2.92
C PRO A 36 -9.83 0.38 1.84
N ALA A 37 -10.63 -0.02 0.84
CA ALA A 37 -10.18 -0.94 -0.22
C ALA A 37 -8.98 -0.42 -1.03
N SER A 38 -8.74 0.89 -1.10
CA SER A 38 -7.56 1.43 -1.78
C SER A 38 -6.27 1.03 -1.08
N GLY A 39 -6.25 1.08 0.27
CA GLY A 39 -5.12 0.65 1.07
C GLY A 39 -4.87 -0.86 0.97
N THR A 40 -5.95 -1.64 0.91
CA THR A 40 -5.88 -3.09 0.70
C THR A 40 -5.29 -3.45 -0.65
N GLY A 41 -5.81 -2.87 -1.74
CA GLY A 41 -5.30 -3.10 -3.09
C GLY A 41 -3.83 -2.72 -3.20
N PHE A 42 -3.44 -1.61 -2.58
CA PHE A 42 -2.03 -1.19 -2.50
C PHE A 42 -1.15 -2.18 -1.74
N ALA A 43 -1.57 -2.66 -0.57
CA ALA A 43 -0.82 -3.66 0.20
C ALA A 43 -0.61 -4.96 -0.59
N LEU A 44 -1.66 -5.45 -1.24
CA LEU A 44 -1.61 -6.69 -2.02
C LEU A 44 -0.78 -6.55 -3.29
N ALA A 45 -0.85 -5.40 -3.96
CA ALA A 45 0.00 -5.15 -5.13
C ALA A 45 1.49 -5.09 -4.79
N GLN A 46 1.86 -4.60 -3.60
CA GLN A 46 3.24 -4.65 -3.13
C GLN A 46 3.74 -6.06 -2.82
N LEU A 47 2.83 -7.00 -2.54
CA LEU A 47 3.18 -8.41 -2.37
C LEU A 47 3.40 -9.12 -3.71
N GLY A 48 2.69 -8.68 -4.75
CA GLY A 48 2.66 -9.39 -6.03
C GLY A 48 2.05 -10.79 -5.89
N ALA A 49 2.47 -11.71 -6.76
CA ALA A 49 2.04 -13.11 -6.66
C ALA A 49 2.62 -13.78 -5.40
N CYS A 50 1.76 -14.44 -4.63
CA CYS A 50 2.13 -15.14 -3.40
C CYS A 50 1.85 -16.65 -3.55
N ASP A 51 2.78 -17.49 -3.09
CA ASP A 51 2.67 -18.96 -3.10
C ASP A 51 2.35 -19.55 -1.70
N ARG A 52 2.50 -18.74 -0.66
CA ARG A 52 2.19 -19.08 0.73
C ARG A 52 0.99 -18.28 1.25
N PRO A 53 0.27 -18.77 2.28
CA PRO A 53 -0.91 -18.08 2.80
C PRO A 53 -0.61 -16.67 3.33
N LEU A 54 -1.60 -15.80 3.20
CA LEU A 54 -1.64 -14.48 3.80
C LEU A 54 -2.41 -14.54 5.13
N LEU A 55 -1.82 -14.04 6.21
CA LEU A 55 -2.56 -13.84 7.45
C LEU A 55 -3.22 -12.45 7.42
N TRP A 56 -4.55 -12.43 7.47
CA TRP A 56 -5.33 -11.20 7.51
C TRP A 56 -6.00 -11.05 8.86
N VAL A 57 -5.56 -10.08 9.65
CA VAL A 57 -6.07 -9.80 10.97
C VAL A 57 -6.93 -8.54 10.93
N GLN A 58 -8.24 -8.66 11.12
CA GLN A 58 -9.13 -7.50 11.20
C GLN A 58 -9.65 -7.32 12.62
N GLU A 59 -9.60 -6.09 13.12
CA GLU A 59 -10.30 -5.70 14.33
C GLU A 59 -11.82 -5.60 14.10
N ARG A 60 -12.62 -5.90 15.14
CA ARG A 60 -14.09 -5.97 15.06
C ARG A 60 -14.76 -4.75 14.42
N THR A 61 -14.31 -3.54 14.74
CA THR A 61 -14.84 -2.30 14.18
C THR A 61 -14.42 -2.16 12.72
N ALA A 62 -13.17 -2.47 12.37
CA ALA A 62 -12.74 -2.55 10.97
C ALA A 62 -13.60 -3.52 10.14
N ILE A 63 -13.99 -4.68 10.70
CA ILE A 63 -14.93 -5.61 10.03
C ILE A 63 -16.31 -4.98 9.83
N ARG A 64 -16.82 -4.25 10.83
CA ARG A 64 -18.16 -3.65 10.78
C ARG A 64 -18.25 -2.53 9.75
N GLU A 65 -17.20 -1.72 9.66
CA GLU A 65 -17.19 -0.53 8.81
C GLU A 65 -16.65 -0.82 7.41
N GLY A 66 -15.67 -1.72 7.28
CA GLY A 66 -14.99 -2.05 6.02
C GLY A 66 -15.39 -3.39 5.39
N GLY A 67 -16.16 -4.21 6.11
CA GLY A 67 -16.50 -5.57 5.69
C GLY A 67 -15.34 -6.55 5.87
N ARG A 68 -15.46 -7.72 5.24
CA ARG A 68 -14.47 -8.81 5.28
C ARG A 68 -13.79 -8.96 3.93
N PRO A 69 -12.56 -9.49 3.88
CA PRO A 69 -11.91 -9.89 2.64
C PRO A 69 -12.82 -10.84 1.87
N PHE A 70 -13.03 -10.53 0.60
CA PHE A 70 -13.72 -11.40 -0.35
C PHE A 70 -12.67 -12.06 -1.24
N PRO A 71 -12.20 -13.28 -0.89
CA PRO A 71 -11.10 -13.93 -1.61
C PRO A 71 -11.50 -14.44 -3.00
N HIS A 72 -12.79 -14.62 -3.27
CA HIS A 72 -13.25 -15.09 -4.57
C HIS A 72 -13.00 -14.03 -5.64
N GLY A 73 -12.21 -14.39 -6.65
CA GLY A 73 -11.73 -13.44 -7.66
C GLY A 73 -10.49 -12.65 -7.23
N SER A 74 -9.84 -13.02 -6.11
CA SER A 74 -8.59 -12.40 -5.68
C SER A 74 -7.49 -12.63 -6.72
N PRO A 75 -6.94 -11.56 -7.32
CA PRO A 75 -5.94 -11.67 -8.38
C PRO A 75 -4.56 -12.18 -7.90
N PHE A 76 -4.36 -12.30 -6.59
CA PHE A 76 -3.05 -12.51 -5.96
C PHE A 76 -2.64 -13.98 -5.80
N GLY A 77 -3.58 -14.92 -5.99
CA GLY A 77 -3.28 -16.35 -6.08
C GLY A 77 -2.91 -17.07 -4.77
N CYS A 78 -2.91 -16.40 -3.61
CA CYS A 78 -2.69 -17.06 -2.31
C CYS A 78 -3.95 -17.21 -1.45
N ASP A 79 -3.93 -18.27 -0.65
CA ASP A 79 -4.92 -18.54 0.40
C ASP A 79 -4.89 -17.44 1.47
N ILE A 80 -6.06 -17.12 2.02
CA ILE A 80 -6.21 -16.15 3.10
C ILE A 80 -6.62 -16.85 4.39
N ILE A 81 -5.80 -16.73 5.43
CA ILE A 81 -6.13 -17.08 6.80
C ILE A 81 -6.68 -15.82 7.47
N HIS A 82 -7.99 -15.74 7.66
CA HIS A 82 -8.63 -14.58 8.25
C HIS A 82 -8.85 -14.73 9.77
N VAL A 83 -8.34 -13.77 10.54
CA VAL A 83 -8.49 -13.66 12.00
C VAL A 83 -9.36 -12.46 12.33
N ALA A 84 -10.55 -12.73 12.85
CA ALA A 84 -11.45 -11.71 13.38
C ALA A 84 -11.15 -11.43 14.85
N ALA A 85 -10.39 -10.37 15.13
CA ALA A 85 -10.00 -10.00 16.48
C ALA A 85 -11.08 -9.16 17.18
N SER A 86 -11.30 -9.44 18.47
CA SER A 86 -12.34 -8.76 19.27
C SER A 86 -12.06 -7.27 19.55
N ASN A 87 -10.80 -6.85 19.47
CA ASN A 87 -10.32 -5.49 19.73
C ASN A 87 -8.90 -5.31 19.15
N ALA A 88 -8.42 -4.07 19.10
CA ALA A 88 -7.11 -3.72 18.54
C ALA A 88 -5.93 -4.40 19.25
N LYS A 89 -5.99 -4.59 20.58
CA LYS A 89 -4.95 -5.29 21.34
C LYS A 89 -4.79 -6.73 20.86
N ASN A 90 -5.90 -7.45 20.68
CA ASN A 90 -5.88 -8.83 20.20
C ASN A 90 -5.47 -8.92 18.73
N ALA A 91 -5.84 -7.91 17.92
CA ALA A 91 -5.37 -7.83 16.53
C ALA A 91 -3.84 -7.67 16.47
N LEU A 92 -3.29 -6.72 17.22
CA LEU A 92 -1.84 -6.49 17.29
C LEU A 92 -1.08 -7.70 17.81
N TRP A 93 -1.62 -8.41 18.81
CA TRP A 93 -1.04 -9.65 19.30
C TRP A 93 -1.04 -10.75 18.23
N ALA A 94 -2.16 -10.96 17.55
CA ALA A 94 -2.26 -11.96 16.48
C ALA A 94 -1.32 -11.64 15.30
N MET A 95 -1.16 -10.36 14.97
CA MET A 95 -0.19 -9.93 13.96
C MET A 95 1.23 -10.30 14.38
N GLU A 96 1.63 -10.02 15.63
CA GLU A 96 2.98 -10.33 16.11
C GLU A 96 3.28 -11.84 16.08
N GLU A 97 2.33 -12.69 16.48
CA GLU A 97 2.49 -14.14 16.39
C GLU A 97 2.55 -14.62 14.93
N GLY A 98 1.73 -14.03 14.06
CA GLY A 98 1.80 -14.26 12.62
C GLY A 98 3.18 -13.95 12.05
N LEU A 99 3.78 -12.83 12.43
CA LEU A 99 5.10 -12.42 11.93
C LEU A 99 6.22 -13.40 12.32
N ARG A 100 6.02 -14.23 13.34
CA ARG A 100 6.99 -15.28 13.73
C ARG A 100 6.88 -16.53 12.84
N CYS A 101 5.79 -16.67 12.08
CA CYS A 101 5.53 -17.79 11.20
C CYS A 101 6.10 -17.55 9.79
N LYS A 102 7.28 -18.11 9.52
CA LYS A 102 7.94 -18.02 8.20
C LYS A 102 7.22 -18.76 7.07
N ALA A 103 6.16 -19.51 7.38
CA ALA A 103 5.32 -20.15 6.37
C ALA A 103 4.30 -19.18 5.75
N LEU A 104 4.18 -17.94 6.24
CA LEU A 104 3.28 -16.92 5.69
C LEU A 104 3.98 -16.04 4.66
N SER A 105 3.25 -15.67 3.60
CA SER A 105 3.70 -14.66 2.62
C SER A 105 3.80 -13.28 3.26
N ALA A 106 2.83 -12.93 4.11
CA ALA A 106 2.80 -11.68 4.86
C ALA A 106 1.73 -11.69 5.96
N VAL A 107 1.72 -10.63 6.75
CA VAL A 107 0.67 -10.31 7.72
C VAL A 107 0.05 -8.95 7.37
N ILE A 108 -1.26 -8.91 7.18
CA ILE A 108 -2.06 -7.69 7.05
C ILE A 108 -2.86 -7.49 8.34
N GLY A 109 -2.79 -6.28 8.89
CA GLY A 109 -3.61 -5.85 10.02
C GLY A 109 -4.49 -4.67 9.66
N GLU A 110 -5.77 -4.73 10.03
CA GLU A 110 -6.70 -3.61 9.87
C GLU A 110 -7.20 -3.13 11.22
N LEU A 111 -6.95 -1.85 11.52
CA LEU A 111 -7.41 -1.18 12.72
C LEU A 111 -8.22 0.05 12.35
N TRP A 112 -9.36 0.24 13.03
CA TRP A 112 -10.22 1.40 12.87
C TRP A 112 -9.89 2.49 13.90
N GLY A 113 -9.85 3.75 13.44
CA GLY A 113 -9.60 4.94 14.25
C GLY A 113 -8.19 4.98 14.86
N GLU A 114 -8.11 5.55 16.07
CA GLU A 114 -6.88 5.69 16.86
C GLU A 114 -6.96 4.86 18.15
N PRO A 115 -6.91 3.52 18.08
CA PRO A 115 -7.02 2.69 19.28
C PRO A 115 -5.80 2.90 20.19
N ALA A 116 -6.03 3.10 21.49
CA ALA A 116 -4.95 3.33 22.46
C ALA A 116 -3.91 2.18 22.54
N ALA A 117 -4.30 0.96 22.15
CA ALA A 117 -3.40 -0.18 22.07
C ALA A 117 -2.35 -0.05 20.95
N LEU A 118 -2.59 0.81 19.96
CA LEU A 118 -1.67 1.09 18.87
C LEU A 118 -0.77 2.28 19.22
N ASP A 119 0.16 2.04 20.13
CA ASP A 119 1.18 3.00 20.51
C ASP A 119 2.50 2.78 19.72
N PHE A 120 3.49 3.64 19.98
CA PHE A 120 4.82 3.49 19.39
C PHE A 120 5.47 2.14 19.72
N THR A 121 5.21 1.60 20.91
CA THR A 121 5.76 0.32 21.35
C THR A 121 5.21 -0.83 20.52
N ALA A 122 3.90 -0.85 20.27
CA ALA A 122 3.23 -1.84 19.44
C ALA A 122 3.76 -1.82 18.00
N THR A 123 3.80 -0.64 17.37
CA THR A 123 4.33 -0.52 16.00
C THR A 123 5.81 -0.89 15.91
N ARG A 124 6.63 -0.54 16.92
CA ARG A 124 8.03 -0.95 16.98
C ARG A 124 8.18 -2.46 17.14
N ARG A 125 7.36 -3.12 17.96
CA ARG A 125 7.38 -4.59 18.11
C ARG A 125 7.07 -5.29 16.80
N LEU A 126 6.04 -4.84 16.07
CA LEU A 126 5.70 -5.38 14.75
C LEU A 126 6.84 -5.17 13.75
N ALA A 127 7.45 -3.98 13.71
CA ALA A 127 8.58 -3.71 12.82
C ALA A 127 9.78 -4.64 13.11
N VAL A 128 10.14 -4.79 14.39
CA VAL A 128 11.22 -5.69 14.81
C VAL A 128 10.90 -7.14 14.50
N ALA A 129 9.66 -7.59 14.73
CA ALA A 129 9.26 -8.96 14.42
C ALA A 129 9.32 -9.25 12.92
N SER A 130 8.81 -8.33 12.09
CA SER A 130 8.85 -8.41 10.63
C SER A 130 10.29 -8.55 10.12
N GLU A 131 11.19 -7.67 10.58
CA GLU A 131 12.60 -7.68 10.18
C GLU A 131 13.34 -8.93 10.68
N LYS A 132 13.11 -9.32 11.94
CA LYS A 132 13.78 -10.47 12.57
C LYS A 132 13.41 -11.80 11.90
N HIS A 133 12.15 -11.96 11.52
CA HIS A 133 11.63 -13.22 11.01
C HIS A 133 11.51 -13.26 9.48
N GLY A 134 11.67 -12.12 8.81
CA GLY A 134 11.63 -12.02 7.35
C GLY A 134 10.22 -12.09 6.76
N VAL A 135 9.19 -11.72 7.53
CA VAL A 135 7.78 -11.72 7.09
C VAL A 135 7.31 -10.28 6.93
N PRO A 136 6.92 -9.81 5.73
CA PRO A 136 6.40 -8.46 5.53
C PRO A 136 5.13 -8.19 6.35
N ALA A 137 5.00 -6.97 6.87
CA ALA A 137 3.85 -6.54 7.66
C ALA A 137 3.20 -5.29 7.04
N PHE A 138 1.90 -5.33 6.82
CA PHE A 138 1.10 -4.17 6.42
C PHE A 138 0.09 -3.85 7.51
N LEU A 139 0.07 -2.59 7.94
CA LEU A 139 -0.91 -2.09 8.92
C LEU A 139 -1.76 -1.01 8.28
N LEU A 140 -3.03 -1.32 8.01
CA LEU A 140 -4.03 -0.40 7.51
C LEU A 140 -4.65 0.38 8.68
N ARG A 141 -4.48 1.69 8.65
CA ARG A 141 -4.93 2.68 9.65
C ARG A 141 -6.22 3.35 9.17
N ILE A 142 -7.33 2.62 9.20
CA ILE A 142 -8.61 3.08 8.63
C ILE A 142 -9.22 4.14 9.52
N GLY A 143 -9.50 5.34 9.00
CA GLY A 143 -10.00 6.46 9.80
C GLY A 143 -9.02 6.95 10.87
N GLY A 144 -7.75 6.54 10.79
CA GLY A 144 -6.67 6.95 11.68
C GLY A 144 -5.81 8.07 11.08
N ALA A 145 -5.05 8.74 11.94
CA ALA A 145 -4.10 9.78 11.57
C ALA A 145 -2.66 9.33 11.86
N PRO A 146 -1.66 9.75 11.06
CA PRO A 146 -0.28 9.43 11.35
C PRO A 146 0.20 10.01 12.69
N ASN A 147 0.69 9.12 13.56
CA ASN A 147 1.30 9.45 14.84
C ASN A 147 2.73 8.87 14.93
N LEU A 148 3.36 8.85 16.10
CA LEU A 148 4.67 8.25 16.29
C LEU A 148 4.61 6.74 16.01
N SER A 149 5.45 6.24 15.10
CA SER A 149 5.42 4.86 14.65
C SER A 149 6.82 4.29 14.40
N GLY A 150 6.98 2.98 14.64
CA GLY A 150 8.16 2.20 14.28
C GLY A 150 8.20 1.72 12.81
N ALA A 151 7.16 1.99 12.02
CA ALA A 151 7.08 1.58 10.62
C ALA A 151 8.20 2.18 9.76
N ARG A 152 8.73 1.37 8.83
CA ARG A 152 9.81 1.79 7.92
C ARG A 152 9.31 2.63 6.77
N GLN A 153 8.07 2.40 6.35
CA GLN A 153 7.40 3.12 5.29
C GLN A 153 5.99 3.48 5.73
N ARG A 154 5.56 4.70 5.39
CA ARG A 154 4.23 5.19 5.72
C ARG A 154 3.61 5.86 4.51
N TRP A 155 2.43 5.39 4.16
CA TRP A 155 1.76 5.71 2.92
C TRP A 155 0.42 6.36 3.17
N ARG A 156 0.06 7.38 2.40
CA ARG A 156 -1.34 7.80 2.24
C ARG A 156 -1.84 7.31 0.91
N ILE A 157 -3.01 6.68 0.91
CA ILE A 157 -3.62 6.15 -0.31
C ILE A 157 -4.98 6.80 -0.51
N GLY A 158 -5.14 7.57 -1.59
CA GLY A 158 -6.38 8.27 -1.92
C GLY A 158 -6.96 7.82 -3.27
N PRO A 159 -8.23 8.13 -3.56
CA PRO A 159 -8.72 8.02 -4.93
C PRO A 159 -8.01 9.05 -5.84
N ALA A 160 -7.79 8.68 -7.10
CA ALA A 160 -7.36 9.60 -8.15
C ALA A 160 -8.35 9.54 -9.34
N PRO A 161 -8.46 10.61 -10.15
CA PRO A 161 -9.30 10.59 -11.34
C PRO A 161 -8.94 9.42 -12.27
N SER A 162 -9.95 8.64 -12.67
CA SER A 162 -9.75 7.57 -13.65
C SER A 162 -9.50 8.18 -15.03
N PRO A 163 -8.63 7.57 -15.85
CA PRO A 163 -8.49 7.97 -17.25
C PRO A 163 -9.82 7.74 -18.00
N PRO A 164 -10.09 8.44 -19.11
CA PRO A 164 -11.29 8.21 -19.90
C PRO A 164 -11.38 6.76 -20.39
N HIS A 165 -12.58 6.16 -20.33
CA HIS A 165 -12.78 4.79 -20.78
C HIS A 165 -12.66 4.69 -22.31
N ARG A 166 -11.79 3.78 -22.79
CA ARG A 166 -11.36 3.67 -24.20
C ARG A 166 -12.52 3.58 -25.21
N TRP A 167 -13.59 2.89 -24.86
CA TRP A 167 -14.70 2.59 -25.79
C TRP A 167 -16.00 3.35 -25.49
N ASN A 168 -16.07 4.04 -24.35
CA ASN A 168 -17.29 4.73 -23.93
C ASN A 168 -16.93 5.91 -23.03
N PRO A 169 -16.87 7.14 -23.56
CA PRO A 169 -16.54 8.32 -22.77
C PRO A 169 -17.48 8.60 -21.59
N ALA A 170 -18.69 8.03 -21.58
CA ALA A 170 -19.65 8.16 -20.49
C ALA A 170 -19.50 7.06 -19.42
N ALA A 171 -18.67 6.04 -19.64
CA ALA A 171 -18.37 5.02 -18.63
C ALA A 171 -17.17 5.45 -17.77
N PRO A 172 -17.13 5.04 -16.48
CA PRO A 172 -15.92 5.19 -15.69
C PRO A 172 -14.77 4.41 -16.33
N GLY A 173 -13.58 5.00 -16.34
CA GLY A 173 -12.37 4.28 -16.75
C GLY A 173 -11.81 3.40 -15.65
N THR A 174 -10.61 2.89 -15.90
CA THR A 174 -9.90 2.03 -14.94
C THR A 174 -9.65 2.77 -13.63
N ALA A 175 -9.90 2.10 -12.50
CA ALA A 175 -9.68 2.68 -11.18
C ALA A 175 -8.24 3.21 -11.03
N ALA A 176 -8.12 4.41 -10.47
CA ALA A 176 -6.86 5.07 -10.20
C ALA A 176 -6.79 5.52 -8.75
N PHE A 177 -5.59 5.48 -8.15
CA PHE A 177 -5.36 5.86 -6.76
C PHE A 177 -4.12 6.73 -6.66
N SER A 178 -4.11 7.73 -5.78
CA SER A 178 -2.88 8.41 -5.39
C SER A 178 -2.20 7.62 -4.29
N ALA A 179 -0.88 7.47 -4.37
CA ALA A 179 -0.06 6.92 -3.30
C ALA A 179 1.04 7.90 -2.95
N GLU A 180 0.99 8.42 -1.74
CA GLU A 180 2.00 9.32 -1.19
C GLU A 180 2.83 8.55 -0.17
N LEU A 181 4.12 8.38 -0.43
CA LEU A 181 5.08 7.95 0.58
C LEU A 181 5.55 9.17 1.35
N PHE A 182 4.92 9.48 2.48
CA PHE A 182 5.27 10.67 3.26
C PHE A 182 6.37 10.41 4.30
N ARG A 183 6.73 9.15 4.55
CA ARG A 183 7.88 8.76 5.38
C ARG A 183 8.51 7.47 4.91
N SER A 184 9.82 7.48 4.71
CA SER A 184 10.64 6.30 4.47
C SER A 184 12.05 6.49 5.01
N ARG A 185 12.76 5.37 5.25
CA ARG A 185 14.20 5.35 5.54
C ARG A 185 15.05 4.94 4.34
N THR A 186 14.43 4.40 3.29
CA THR A 186 15.12 3.77 2.16
C THR A 186 14.98 4.55 0.86
N ARG A 187 14.10 5.56 0.82
CA ARG A 187 13.85 6.39 -0.36
C ARG A 187 13.31 7.76 0.04
N ALA A 188 13.46 8.72 -0.86
CA ALA A 188 12.84 10.02 -0.71
C ALA A 188 11.30 9.91 -0.73
N PRO A 189 10.60 10.73 0.08
CA PRO A 189 9.16 10.91 -0.07
C PRO A 189 8.77 11.36 -1.47
N ALA A 190 7.65 10.83 -1.99
CA ALA A 190 7.08 11.19 -3.29
C ALA A 190 5.63 10.72 -3.41
N THR A 191 4.95 11.21 -4.45
CA THR A 191 3.57 10.86 -4.79
C THR A 191 3.51 10.26 -6.19
N TRP A 192 2.71 9.20 -6.33
CA TRP A 192 2.45 8.51 -7.59
C TRP A 192 0.96 8.37 -7.83
N THR A 193 0.56 8.29 -9.09
CA THR A 193 -0.74 7.78 -9.50
C THR A 193 -0.61 6.31 -9.84
N LEU A 194 -1.44 5.48 -9.21
CA LEU A 194 -1.51 4.04 -9.35
C LEU A 194 -2.68 3.67 -10.26
N HIS A 195 -2.44 2.79 -11.23
CA HIS A 195 -3.48 2.17 -12.03
C HIS A 195 -3.40 0.65 -11.88
N HIS A 196 -4.54 -0.03 -11.78
CA HIS A 196 -4.55 -1.49 -11.75
C HIS A 196 -4.51 -2.05 -13.18
N ASP A 197 -3.45 -2.78 -13.50
CA ASP A 197 -3.40 -3.64 -14.67
C ASP A 197 -4.07 -4.98 -14.33
N GLY A 198 -5.31 -5.16 -14.78
CA GLY A 198 -6.08 -6.38 -14.54
C GLY A 198 -5.58 -7.61 -15.31
N ALA A 199 -4.68 -7.47 -16.27
CA ALA A 199 -4.09 -8.61 -16.97
C ALA A 199 -2.86 -9.14 -16.23
N ALA A 200 -2.05 -8.25 -15.65
CA ALA A 200 -0.85 -8.60 -14.89
C ALA A 200 -1.07 -8.62 -13.36
N ASN A 201 -2.27 -8.25 -12.89
CA ASN A 201 -2.63 -8.20 -11.47
C ASN A 201 -1.64 -7.38 -10.63
N ARG A 202 -1.20 -6.25 -11.19
CA ARG A 202 -0.22 -5.34 -10.59
C ARG A 202 -0.73 -3.90 -10.58
N LEU A 203 -0.12 -3.06 -9.74
CA LEU A 203 -0.31 -1.61 -9.82
C LEU A 203 0.82 -1.00 -10.63
N ASP A 204 0.47 -0.40 -11.77
CA ASP A 204 1.37 0.44 -12.53
C ASP A 204 1.44 1.81 -11.84
N LEU A 205 2.66 2.26 -11.52
CA LEU A 205 2.87 3.60 -10.96
C LEU A 205 3.32 4.56 -12.06
N ALA A 206 2.67 5.70 -12.13
CA ALA A 206 3.13 6.86 -12.87
C ALA A 206 3.51 7.96 -11.86
N PRO A 207 4.72 8.55 -11.95
CA PRO A 207 5.03 9.73 -11.15
C PRO A 207 4.06 10.85 -11.51
N GLU A 208 3.63 11.62 -10.51
CA GLU A 208 2.88 12.84 -10.80
C GLU A 208 3.81 13.80 -11.56
N ALA A 209 3.38 14.27 -12.72
CA ALA A 209 4.17 15.22 -13.50
C ALA A 209 4.36 16.47 -12.65
N GLY A 210 5.60 16.76 -12.26
CA GLY A 210 5.90 17.97 -11.50
C GLY A 210 5.54 19.18 -12.34
N ASP A 211 4.47 19.89 -11.97
CA ASP A 211 4.19 21.23 -12.47
C ASP A 211 5.35 22.14 -12.05
N ARG A 212 6.37 22.23 -12.91
CA ARG A 212 7.35 23.30 -12.83
C ARG A 212 6.59 24.57 -13.20
N ALA A 213 6.42 25.45 -12.22
CA ALA A 213 5.98 26.81 -12.46
C ALA A 213 6.76 27.38 -13.66
N LEU A 214 6.02 27.84 -14.67
CA LEU A 214 6.57 28.64 -15.75
C LEU A 214 7.26 29.84 -15.11
N GLY A 215 8.59 29.83 -15.08
CA GLY A 215 9.36 30.99 -14.69
C GLY A 215 8.98 32.13 -15.62
N GLU A 216 8.38 33.18 -15.05
CA GLU A 216 8.16 34.43 -15.75
C GLU A 216 9.52 34.97 -16.19
N SER A 217 9.82 34.80 -17.48
CA SER A 217 10.91 35.51 -18.13
C SER A 217 10.43 36.95 -18.37
N GLN A 218 10.64 37.84 -17.41
CA GLN A 218 10.65 39.28 -17.70
C GLN A 218 11.98 39.62 -18.39
N ALA A 219 11.88 39.79 -19.72
CA ALA A 219 12.81 40.58 -20.51
C ALA A 219 12.27 42.02 -20.56
N GLY A 220 13.15 43.01 -20.34
CA GLY A 220 12.87 44.43 -20.55
C GLY A 220 13.23 45.30 -19.37
#